data_AF-A0AAW4HIE9-F1
#
_entry.id   AF-A0AAW4HIE9-F1
#
_cell.length_a   1.000
_cell.length_b   1.000
_cell.length_c   1.000
_cell.angle_alpha   90.00
_cell.angle_beta   90.00
_cell.angle_gamma   90.00
#
_symmetry.space_group_name_H-M   'P 1'
#
loop_
_entity.id
_entity.type
_entity.pdbx_description
1 polymer ?
#
loop_
_entity_poly.entity_id
_entity_poly.type
_entity_poly.pdbx_seq_one_letter_code
_entity_poly.pdbx_strand_id
1 'polypeptide(L)'
;LDVGLTEQFSMIEKLRKSFSVKTLCHVFSVHRSSYKYWRNRGKQLSPEQVKLHSIVSDMHEASHGSAGARTIADMVTNIEGI
;
A
#
# COMPACT_ATOMS: atom_id res chain seq x y z
N LEU A 1 6.11 4.85 -2.67
CA LEU A 1 5.75 3.72 -1.79
C LEU A 1 6.82 3.64 -0.70
N ASP A 2 6.47 3.65 0.58
CA ASP A 2 7.46 3.60 1.66
C ASP A 2 8.03 2.17 1.78
N VAL A 3 9.03 1.90 0.95
CA VAL A 3 9.63 0.57 0.77
C VAL A 3 10.31 0.10 2.06
N GLY A 4 10.95 1.01 2.80
CA GLY A 4 11.70 0.68 4.01
C GLY A 4 10.82 0.11 5.13
N LEU A 5 9.61 0.63 5.30
CA LEU A 5 8.68 0.12 6.31
C LEU A 5 8.19 -1.30 5.97
N THR A 6 7.99 -1.60 4.68
CA THR A 6 7.58 -2.93 4.24
C THR A 6 8.70 -3.97 4.43
N GLU A 7 9.96 -3.58 4.24
CA GLU A 7 11.12 -4.44 4.48
C GLU A 7 11.28 -4.79 5.96
N GLN A 8 11.14 -3.80 6.86
CA GLN A 8 11.17 -4.03 8.30
C GLN A 8 10.10 -5.04 8.74
N PHE A 9 8.86 -4.87 8.28
CA PHE A 9 7.79 -5.84 8.60
C PHE A 9 8.05 -7.23 8.02
N SER A 10 8.67 -7.32 6.84
CA SER A 10 9.11 -8.59 6.26
C SER A 10 10.16 -9.29 7.12
N MET A 11 11.15 -8.54 7.64
CA MET A 11 12.13 -9.07 8.59
C MET A 11 11.47 -9.56 9.89
N ILE A 12 10.52 -8.79 10.44
CA ILE A 12 9.76 -9.18 11.63
C ILE A 12 8.98 -10.49 11.38
N GLU A 13 8.33 -10.65 10.23
CA GLU A 13 7.59 -11.90 9.93
C GLU A 13 8.52 -13.11 9.84
N LYS A 14 9.73 -12.95 9.28
CA LYS A 14 10.73 -14.02 9.19
C LYS A 14 11.25 -14.42 10.57
N LEU A 15 11.50 -13.45 11.45
CA LEU A 15 12.10 -13.66 12.78
C LEU A 15 11.09 -14.02 13.88
N ARG A 16 9.79 -13.86 13.63
CA ARG A 16 8.68 -14.17 14.56
C ARG A 16 8.73 -15.59 15.15
N LYS A 17 9.34 -16.55 14.45
CA LYS A 17 9.48 -17.93 14.93
C LYS A 17 10.44 -18.06 16.11
N SER A 18 11.46 -17.21 16.18
CA SER A 18 12.53 -17.27 17.18
C SER A 18 12.36 -16.21 18.28
N PHE A 19 11.70 -15.09 17.98
CA PHE A 19 11.54 -13.97 18.91
C PHE A 19 10.09 -13.50 18.99
N SER A 20 9.72 -12.93 20.13
CA SER A 20 8.38 -12.36 20.28
C SER A 20 8.18 -11.18 19.34
N VAL A 21 6.98 -11.07 18.74
CA VAL A 21 6.62 -9.93 17.88
C VAL A 21 6.75 -8.60 18.63
N LYS A 22 6.50 -8.56 19.94
CA LYS A 22 6.65 -7.35 20.76
C LYS A 22 8.10 -6.88 20.77
N THR A 23 9.04 -7.81 20.99
CA THR A 23 10.48 -7.53 20.98
C THR A 23 10.93 -7.06 19.62
N LEU A 24 10.52 -7.76 18.55
CA LEU A 24 10.88 -7.41 17.18
C LEU A 24 10.36 -6.02 16.79
N CYS A 25 9.08 -5.74 17.06
CA CYS A 25 8.51 -4.41 16.82
C CYS A 25 9.27 -3.30 17.55
N HIS A 26 9.70 -3.55 18.79
CA HIS A 26 10.51 -2.60 19.55
C HIS A 26 11.89 -2.37 18.92
N VAL A 27 12.60 -3.44 18.53
CA VAL A 27 13.93 -3.36 17.89
C VAL A 27 13.89 -2.59 16.58
N PHE A 28 12.88 -2.84 15.75
CA PHE A 28 12.69 -2.13 14.48
C PHE A 28 12.04 -0.75 14.66
N SER A 29 11.73 -0.33 15.89
CA SER A 29 11.05 0.95 16.18
C SER A 29 9.72 1.12 15.43
N VAL A 30 8.98 0.01 15.24
CA VAL A 30 7.67 0.01 14.59
C VAL A 30 6.56 -0.33 15.56
N HIS A 31 5.37 0.20 15.33
CA HIS A 31 4.23 -0.10 16.18
C HIS A 31 3.63 -1.47 15.87
N ARG A 32 3.17 -2.18 16.91
CA ARG A 32 2.57 -3.51 16.79
C ARG A 32 1.27 -3.48 15.98
N SER A 33 0.50 -2.39 16.02
CA SER A 33 -0.71 -2.25 15.19
C SER A 33 -0.35 -2.15 13.71
N SER A 34 0.71 -1.41 13.35
CA SER A 34 1.18 -1.26 11.98
C SER A 34 1.66 -2.59 11.41
N TYR A 35 2.43 -3.37 12.19
CA TYR A 35 2.80 -4.73 11.79
C TYR A 35 1.58 -5.64 11.62
N LYS A 36 0.59 -5.58 12.53
CA LYS A 36 -0.65 -6.36 12.40
C LYS A 36 -1.43 -5.98 11.14
N TYR A 37 -1.58 -4.69 10.86
CA TYR A 37 -2.24 -4.20 9.66
C TYR A 37 -1.52 -4.69 8.41
N TRP A 38 -0.19 -4.53 8.38
CA TRP A 38 0.66 -5.02 7.31
C TRP A 38 0.53 -6.53 7.10
N ARG A 39 0.49 -7.32 8.18
CA ARG A 39 0.39 -8.78 8.11
C ARG A 39 -0.97 -9.24 7.60
N ASN A 40 -2.03 -8.51 7.96
CA ASN A 40 -3.40 -8.82 7.56
C ASN A 40 -3.77 -8.25 6.18
N ARG A 41 -2.91 -7.42 5.58
CA ARG A 41 -3.18 -6.86 4.24
C ARG A 41 -3.28 -8.00 3.22
N GLY A 42 -4.25 -7.91 2.31
CA GLY A 42 -4.33 -8.80 1.16
C GLY A 42 -3.03 -8.71 0.37
N LYS A 43 -2.33 -9.84 0.18
CA LYS A 43 -1.05 -9.87 -0.56
C LYS A 43 -1.22 -9.71 -2.06
N GLN A 44 -2.44 -9.83 -2.56
CA GLN A 44 -2.77 -9.79 -3.98
C GLN A 44 -3.82 -8.71 -4.19
N LEU A 45 -3.56 -7.84 -5.15
CA LEU A 45 -4.57 -6.95 -5.69
C LEU A 45 -5.53 -7.82 -6.52
N SER A 46 -6.84 -7.59 -6.37
CA SER A 46 -7.80 -8.21 -7.29
C SER A 46 -7.56 -7.70 -8.72
N PRO A 47 -7.96 -8.45 -9.77
CA PRO A 47 -7.86 -7.97 -11.15
C PRO A 47 -8.52 -6.61 -11.35
N GLU A 48 -9.64 -6.37 -10.66
CA GLU A 48 -10.34 -5.09 -10.63
C GLU A 48 -9.49 -3.97 -10.01
N GLN A 49 -8.81 -4.23 -8.89
CA GLN A 49 -7.89 -3.27 -8.28
C GLN A 49 -6.69 -2.96 -9.18
N VAL A 50 -6.15 -3.95 -9.89
CA VAL A 50 -5.06 -3.72 -10.85
C VAL A 50 -5.53 -2.81 -12.00
N LYS A 51 -6.71 -3.08 -12.56
CA LYS A 51 -7.32 -2.22 -13.60
C LYS A 51 -7.57 -0.81 -13.09
N LEU A 52 -8.11 -0.66 -11.88
CA LEU A 52 -8.34 0.66 -11.30
C LEU A 52 -7.03 1.43 -11.08
N HIS A 53 -5.98 0.75 -10.61
CA HIS A 53 -4.66 1.35 -10.45
C HIS A 53 -4.05 1.80 -11.79
N SER A 54 -4.23 1.04 -12.87
CA SER A 54 -3.74 1.46 -14.18
C SER A 54 -4.46 2.72 -14.65
N ILE A 55 -5.79 2.76 -14.56
CA ILE A 55 -6.59 3.93 -14.94
C ILE A 55 -6.16 5.16 -14.13
N VAL A 56 -6.01 5.03 -12.80
CA VAL A 56 -5.56 6.13 -11.93
C VAL A 56 -4.17 6.63 -12.33
N SER A 57 -3.25 5.72 -12.68
CA SER A 57 -1.91 6.07 -13.15
C SER A 57 -1.96 6.83 -14.47
N ASP A 58 -2.75 6.35 -15.43
CA ASP A 58 -2.91 6.97 -16.75
C ASP A 58 -3.48 8.39 -16.64
N MET A 59 -4.48 8.60 -15.77
CA MET A 59 -5.05 9.93 -15.51
C MET A 59 -4.08 10.87 -14.82
N HIS A 60 -3.28 10.36 -13.89
CA HIS A 60 -2.24 11.17 -13.24
C HIS A 60 -1.18 11.60 -14.25
N GLU A 61 -0.75 10.70 -15.13
CA GLU A 61 0.22 11.01 -16.19
C GLU A 61 -0.36 11.96 -17.25
N ALA A 62 -1.62 11.78 -17.66
CA ALA A 62 -2.32 12.72 -18.54
C ALA A 62 -2.41 14.14 -17.94
N SER A 63 -2.50 14.23 -16.61
CA SER A 63 -2.45 15.51 -15.88
C SER A 63 -1.04 16.07 -15.69
N HIS A 64 -0.01 15.45 -16.27
CA HIS A 64 1.40 15.78 -16.05
C HIS A 64 1.80 15.73 -14.57
N GLY A 65 1.17 14.83 -13.80
CA GLY A 65 1.41 14.67 -12.37
C GLY A 65 0.82 15.76 -11.47
N SER A 66 0.04 16.69 -12.02
CA SER A 66 -0.50 17.84 -11.27
C SER A 66 -1.86 17.56 -10.63
N ALA A 67 -2.65 16.62 -11.16
CA ALA A 67 -3.98 16.34 -10.65
C ALA A 67 -3.92 15.60 -9.31
N GLY A 68 -4.64 16.14 -8.33
CA GLY A 68 -4.85 15.51 -7.03
C GLY A 68 -5.93 14.43 -7.07
N ALA A 69 -6.07 13.70 -5.96
CA ALA A 69 -6.99 12.56 -5.86
C ALA A 69 -8.44 12.89 -6.23
N ARG A 70 -8.95 14.08 -5.86
CA ARG A 70 -10.32 14.51 -6.22
C ARG A 70 -10.46 14.67 -7.73
N THR A 71 -9.56 15.41 -8.36
CA THR A 71 -9.57 15.63 -9.81
C THR A 71 -9.38 14.33 -10.58
N ILE A 72 -8.51 13.43 -10.10
CA ILE A 72 -8.38 12.10 -10.69
C ILE A 72 -9.67 11.30 -10.56
N ALA A 73 -10.31 11.30 -9.39
CA ALA A 73 -11.60 10.62 -9.22
C ALA A 73 -12.66 11.18 -10.19
N ASP A 74 -12.74 12.50 -10.32
CA ASP A 74 -13.64 13.15 -11.28
C ASP A 74 -13.28 12.73 -12.72
N MET A 75 -12.00 12.71 -13.10
CA MET A 75 -11.57 12.26 -14.43
C MET A 75 -11.95 10.80 -14.69
N VAL A 76 -11.74 9.90 -13.72
CA VAL A 76 -12.10 8.48 -13.84
C VAL A 76 -13.61 8.31 -13.99
N THR A 77 -14.40 8.97 -13.15
CA THR A 77 -15.87 8.90 -13.20
C THR A 77 -16.43 9.48 -14.52
N ASN A 78 -15.90 10.61 -14.98
CA ASN A 78 -16.41 11.28 -16.19
C ASN A 78 -15.95 10.62 -17.50
N ILE A 79 -14.76 9.99 -17.53
CA ILE A 79 -14.18 9.41 -18.75
C ILE A 79 -14.57 7.93 -18.91
N GLU A 80 -14.58 7.15 -17.82
CA GLU A 80 -14.89 5.71 -17.88
C GLU A 80 -16.37 5.39 -17.59
N GLY A 81 -17.19 6.39 -17.24
CA GLY A 81 -18.63 6.20 -17.03
C GLY A 81 -18.97 5.22 -15.90
N ILE A 82 -18.14 5.17 -14.85
CA ILE A 82 -18.35 4.39 -13.62
C ILE A 82 -19.14 5.22 -12.61
#